data_AF-A0A840UJ65-F1
#
_entry.id   AF-A0A840UJ65-F1
#
_cell.length_a   1.000
_cell.length_b   1.000
_cell.length_c   1.000
_cell.angle_alpha   90.00
_cell.angle_beta   90.00
_cell.angle_gamma   90.00
#
_symmetry.space_group_name_H-M   'P 1'
#
loop_
_entity.id
_entity.type
_entity.pdbx_description
1 polymer ?
#
loop_
_entity_poly.entity_id
_entity_poly.type
_entity_poly.pdbx_seq_one_letter_code
_entity_poly.pdbx_strand_id
1 'polypeptide(L)'
;MSELLTTLLQDARVWQGHRQHTTITQPAEATGYQALDNQLGGLGWPRGALSECLLDVCGIGELQLVLPLMKRMAGSGRTVFWLNPPSTPYAPALAREGVELDNVVVIHTSDAADFLWTLENCLRSPVTGLVLAWPGKLASRDVRRLQLASEAGHNVCVLFRERHHAEQNSPAALRLELMPADQQGLRINILKRRGSWPGQRCTLAMAHRADIGVQESPRVVSGPWPGTSR
;
A
#
# COMPACT_ATOMS: atom_id res chain seq x y z
N MET A 1 10.69 -44.96 -18.50
CA MET A 1 9.40 -44.24 -18.50
C MET A 1 9.50 -42.82 -17.90
N SER A 2 10.71 -42.23 -17.76
CA SER A 2 10.90 -40.89 -17.18
C SER A 2 11.40 -39.83 -18.18
N GLU A 3 12.05 -40.21 -19.29
CA GLU A 3 12.59 -39.23 -20.24
C GLU A 3 11.49 -38.42 -20.94
N LEU A 4 10.42 -39.08 -21.39
CA LEU A 4 9.30 -38.41 -22.06
C LEU A 4 8.59 -37.40 -21.15
N LEU A 5 8.42 -37.75 -19.87
CA LEU A 5 7.89 -36.83 -18.85
C LEU A 5 8.86 -35.66 -18.62
N THR A 6 10.16 -35.92 -18.54
CA THR A 6 11.18 -34.90 -18.31
C THR A 6 11.25 -33.91 -19.49
N THR A 7 11.19 -34.41 -20.73
CA THR A 7 11.14 -33.60 -21.94
C THR A 7 9.88 -32.74 -21.99
N LEU A 8 8.71 -33.30 -21.65
CA LEU A 8 7.45 -32.54 -21.58
C LEU A 8 7.45 -31.49 -20.46
N LEU A 9 8.10 -31.76 -19.33
CA LEU A 9 8.31 -30.79 -18.26
C LEU A 9 9.42 -29.77 -18.59
N GLN A 10 10.28 -30.00 -19.57
CA GLN A 10 11.24 -28.99 -20.04
C GLN A 10 10.62 -28.09 -21.11
N ASP A 11 9.65 -28.62 -21.84
CA ASP A 11 8.85 -27.89 -22.79
C ASP A 11 7.94 -26.85 -22.08
N ALA A 12 8.04 -25.58 -22.46
CA ALA A 12 7.21 -24.49 -21.92
C ALA A 12 5.71 -24.64 -22.25
N ARG A 13 5.32 -25.74 -22.90
CA ARG A 13 3.95 -26.13 -23.26
C ARG A 13 3.18 -26.76 -22.10
N VAL A 14 3.84 -27.19 -21.04
CA VAL A 14 3.21 -27.78 -19.85
C VAL A 14 3.28 -26.81 -18.67
N TRP A 15 2.11 -26.36 -18.22
CA TRP A 15 2.01 -25.57 -16.98
C TRP A 15 2.40 -26.44 -15.78
N GLN A 16 3.42 -26.02 -15.03
CA GLN A 16 3.92 -26.74 -13.87
C GLN A 16 3.60 -25.97 -12.60
N GLY A 17 2.48 -26.30 -11.96
CA GLY A 17 2.03 -25.62 -10.73
C GLY A 17 3.01 -25.69 -9.55
N HIS A 18 3.97 -26.63 -9.57
CA HIS A 18 4.94 -26.85 -8.49
C HIS A 18 6.36 -26.36 -8.81
N ARG A 19 6.65 -25.90 -10.04
CA ARG A 19 7.92 -25.19 -10.25
C ARG A 19 7.71 -23.87 -9.54
N GLN A 20 8.40 -23.70 -8.40
CA GLN A 20 8.70 -22.37 -7.88
C GLN A 20 9.10 -21.55 -9.09
N HIS A 21 8.23 -20.63 -9.49
CA HIS A 21 8.41 -19.82 -10.67
C HIS A 21 9.84 -19.31 -10.58
N THR A 22 10.64 -19.63 -11.60
CA THR A 22 12.00 -19.13 -11.78
C THR A 22 12.04 -17.74 -11.20
N THR A 23 12.90 -17.50 -10.20
CA THR A 23 12.95 -16.29 -9.38
C THR A 23 13.07 -15.06 -10.27
N ILE A 24 11.98 -14.61 -10.87
CA ILE A 24 11.85 -13.29 -11.46
C ILE A 24 11.75 -12.42 -10.22
N THR A 25 12.91 -12.07 -9.69
CA THR A 25 13.07 -11.09 -8.63
C THR A 25 12.53 -9.80 -9.21
N GLN A 26 11.22 -9.59 -9.08
CA GLN A 26 10.62 -8.32 -9.42
C GLN A 26 11.29 -7.30 -8.51
N PRO A 27 11.79 -6.18 -9.08
CA PRO A 27 12.35 -5.15 -8.25
C PRO A 27 11.29 -4.76 -7.23
N ALA A 28 11.71 -4.61 -5.98
CA ALA A 28 10.81 -4.37 -4.87
C ALA A 28 11.52 -3.53 -3.82
N GLU A 29 10.72 -2.85 -3.00
CA GLU A 29 11.16 -1.98 -1.94
C GLU A 29 10.75 -2.54 -0.59
N ALA A 30 11.69 -2.63 0.36
CA ALA A 30 11.40 -3.16 1.68
C ALA A 30 10.24 -2.41 2.36
N THR A 31 9.33 -3.13 3.01
CA THR A 31 8.22 -2.51 3.74
C THR A 31 8.71 -1.79 5.00
N GLY A 32 9.90 -2.14 5.49
CA GLY A 32 10.43 -1.70 6.78
C GLY A 32 9.99 -2.60 7.93
N TYR A 33 9.16 -3.61 7.66
CA TYR A 33 8.70 -4.60 8.62
C TYR A 33 9.13 -5.98 8.16
N GLN A 34 10.17 -6.53 8.78
CA GLN A 34 10.72 -7.84 8.41
C GLN A 34 9.66 -8.95 8.44
N ALA A 35 8.71 -8.88 9.39
CA ALA A 35 7.60 -9.82 9.48
C ALA A 35 6.72 -9.81 8.21
N LEU A 36 6.46 -8.65 7.61
CA LEU A 36 5.71 -8.53 6.36
C LEU A 36 6.58 -8.88 5.15
N ASP A 37 7.82 -8.40 5.10
CA ASP A 37 8.75 -8.69 4.00
C ASP A 37 8.92 -10.20 3.82
N ASN A 38 9.04 -10.96 4.92
CA ASN A 38 9.10 -12.42 4.90
C ASN A 38 7.87 -13.06 4.24
N GLN A 39 6.66 -12.56 4.53
CA GLN A 39 5.43 -13.06 3.91
C GLN A 39 5.34 -12.65 2.43
N LEU A 40 5.95 -11.53 2.06
CA LEU A 40 6.11 -11.06 0.67
C LEU A 40 7.31 -11.71 -0.03
N GLY A 41 7.89 -12.78 0.54
CA GLY A 41 9.00 -13.55 -0.02
C GLY A 41 10.34 -12.81 -0.04
N GLY A 42 10.57 -11.98 0.97
CA GLY A 42 11.82 -11.28 1.24
C GLY A 42 12.00 -9.96 0.47
N LEU A 43 11.00 -9.52 -0.30
CA LEU A 43 11.16 -8.44 -1.27
C LEU A 43 10.39 -7.14 -0.91
N GLY A 44 9.24 -7.25 -0.24
CA GLY A 44 8.43 -6.09 0.15
C GLY A 44 7.48 -5.59 -0.94
N TRP A 45 7.35 -4.27 -1.09
CA TRP A 45 6.47 -3.60 -2.04
C TRP A 45 6.96 -3.78 -3.49
N PRO A 46 6.15 -4.30 -4.41
CA PRO A 46 6.58 -4.46 -5.79
C PRO A 46 6.79 -3.10 -6.47
N ARG A 47 7.94 -2.93 -7.13
CA ARG A 47 8.27 -1.77 -7.94
C ARG A 47 7.83 -2.00 -9.38
N GLY A 48 7.34 -0.94 -10.02
CA GLY A 48 6.72 -1.02 -11.33
C GLY A 48 5.41 -1.80 -11.30
N ALA A 49 4.68 -1.78 -10.18
CA ALA A 49 3.39 -2.43 -10.09
C ALA A 49 2.48 -1.76 -9.06
N LEU A 50 1.18 -2.02 -9.19
CA LEU A 50 0.18 -1.57 -8.25
C LEU A 50 0.08 -2.54 -7.06
N SER A 51 -0.01 -1.96 -5.87
CA SER A 51 -0.40 -2.63 -4.64
C SER A 51 -1.74 -2.07 -4.17
N GLU A 52 -2.72 -2.92 -3.91
CA GLU A 52 -3.98 -2.52 -3.28
C GLU A 52 -3.92 -2.79 -1.78
N CYS A 53 -4.20 -1.76 -0.98
CA CYS A 53 -4.50 -1.88 0.44
C CYS A 53 -6.01 -1.74 0.62
N LEU A 54 -6.66 -2.78 1.09
CA LEU A 54 -8.11 -2.89 1.24
C LEU A 54 -8.47 -2.77 2.71
N LEU A 55 -9.24 -1.75 3.08
CA LEU A 55 -9.59 -1.43 4.46
C LEU A 55 -11.04 -0.94 4.57
N ASP A 56 -11.64 -1.11 5.75
CA ASP A 56 -13.00 -0.63 6.06
C ASP A 56 -13.00 0.85 6.47
N VAL A 57 -11.98 1.26 7.23
CA VAL A 57 -11.86 2.62 7.81
C VAL A 57 -10.41 3.08 7.78
N CYS A 58 -10.19 4.36 7.49
CA CYS A 58 -8.87 4.99 7.54
C CYS A 58 -8.42 5.22 8.99
N GLY A 59 -7.11 5.31 9.24
CA GLY A 59 -6.52 5.55 10.56
C GLY A 59 -6.26 4.29 11.39
N ILE A 60 -6.24 3.11 10.76
CA ILE A 60 -5.94 1.83 11.41
C ILE A 60 -4.44 1.54 11.50
N GLY A 61 -3.61 2.32 10.79
CA GLY A 61 -2.16 2.13 10.73
C GLY A 61 -1.65 1.95 9.29
N GLU A 62 -2.51 2.08 8.30
CA GLU A 62 -2.20 1.93 6.88
C GLU A 62 -1.14 2.94 6.39
N LEU A 63 -1.13 4.17 6.93
CA LEU A 63 -0.08 5.14 6.63
C LEU A 63 1.24 4.81 7.35
N GLN A 64 1.18 4.27 8.57
CA GLN A 64 2.37 3.81 9.32
C GLN A 64 3.02 2.59 8.65
N LEU A 65 2.22 1.74 8.02
CA LEU A 65 2.71 0.63 7.21
C LEU A 65 3.57 1.12 6.03
N VAL A 66 3.21 2.23 5.40
CA VAL A 66 3.94 2.77 4.24
C VAL A 66 5.01 3.81 4.63
N LEU A 67 4.97 4.32 5.86
CA LEU A 67 5.87 5.35 6.38
C LEU A 67 7.38 5.03 6.19
N PRO A 68 7.89 3.80 6.45
CA PRO A 68 9.30 3.51 6.22
C PRO A 68 9.72 3.65 4.76
N LEU A 69 8.84 3.27 3.82
CA LEU A 69 9.08 3.44 2.38
C LEU A 69 9.03 4.92 2.00
N MET A 70 8.02 5.64 2.47
CA MET A 70 7.84 7.07 2.23
C MET A 70 9.08 7.88 2.64
N LYS A 71 9.58 7.62 3.85
CA LYS A 71 10.80 8.24 4.38
C LYS A 71 12.00 8.00 3.47
N ARG A 72 12.23 6.75 3.04
CA ARG A 72 13.36 6.41 2.16
C ARG A 72 13.23 7.07 0.78
N MET A 73 12.04 7.04 0.19
CA MET A 73 11.82 7.64 -1.14
C MET A 73 12.03 9.16 -1.09
N ALA A 74 11.38 9.84 -0.14
CA ALA A 74 11.53 11.27 0.06
C ALA A 74 12.99 11.66 0.38
N GLY A 75 13.67 10.92 1.26
CA GLY A 75 15.08 11.15 1.59
C GLY A 75 16.05 10.90 0.43
N SER A 76 15.65 10.12 -0.58
CA SER A 76 16.42 9.89 -1.81
C SER A 76 16.21 10.97 -2.88
N GLY A 77 15.47 12.04 -2.57
CA GLY A 77 15.11 13.09 -3.54
C GLY A 77 14.03 12.69 -4.54
N ARG A 78 13.32 11.57 -4.29
CA ARG A 78 12.20 11.13 -5.12
C ARG A 78 10.89 11.66 -4.56
N THR A 79 9.99 12.08 -5.45
CA THR A 79 8.70 12.63 -5.05
C THR A 79 7.76 11.53 -4.54
N VAL A 80 7.08 11.82 -3.43
CA VAL A 80 5.97 11.06 -2.89
C VAL A 80 4.68 11.82 -3.19
N PHE A 81 3.86 11.26 -4.07
CA PHE A 81 2.57 11.84 -4.41
C PHE A 81 1.45 11.26 -3.54
N TRP A 82 0.57 12.13 -3.05
CA TRP A 82 -0.66 11.76 -2.35
C TRP A 82 -1.85 12.27 -3.15
N LEU A 83 -2.64 11.37 -3.75
CA LEU A 83 -3.77 11.74 -4.61
C LEU A 83 -5.09 11.49 -3.89
N ASN A 84 -5.85 12.56 -3.71
CA ASN A 84 -7.14 12.60 -3.03
C ASN A 84 -7.13 11.95 -1.63
N PRO A 85 -6.16 12.27 -0.75
CA PRO A 85 -6.19 11.72 0.60
C PRO A 85 -7.52 12.06 1.30
N PRO A 86 -8.09 11.15 2.11
CA PRO A 86 -9.39 11.31 2.74
C PRO A 86 -9.41 12.45 3.76
N SER A 87 -8.23 12.88 4.21
CA SER A 87 -8.05 14.02 5.09
C SER A 87 -6.69 14.65 4.78
N THR A 88 -6.53 15.94 5.11
CA THR A 88 -5.27 16.65 4.92
C THR A 88 -4.15 15.97 5.73
N PRO A 89 -3.06 15.52 5.08
CA PRO A 89 -1.93 14.93 5.79
C PRO A 89 -1.32 15.94 6.78
N TYR A 90 -1.08 15.50 8.01
CA TYR A 90 -0.53 16.37 9.04
C TYR A 90 1.00 16.47 8.90
N ALA A 91 1.46 17.51 8.19
CA ALA A 91 2.88 17.73 7.86
C ALA A 91 3.84 17.68 9.06
N PRO A 92 3.53 18.27 10.24
CA PRO A 92 4.41 18.16 11.40
C PRO A 92 4.63 16.72 11.89
N ALA A 93 3.62 15.84 11.78
CA ALA A 93 3.83 14.43 12.12
C ALA A 93 4.76 13.74 11.11
N LEU A 94 4.60 14.00 9.81
CA LEU A 94 5.48 13.46 8.78
C LEU A 94 6.94 13.91 8.99
N ALA A 95 7.15 15.19 9.31
CA ALA A 95 8.48 15.71 9.63
C ALA A 95 9.07 15.07 10.89
N ARG A 96 8.25 14.87 11.94
CA ARG A 96 8.68 14.20 13.18
C ARG A 96 9.11 12.75 12.95
N GLU A 97 8.50 12.06 11.99
CA GLU A 97 8.90 10.72 11.56
C GLU A 97 10.11 10.72 10.60
N GLY A 98 10.58 11.92 10.20
CA GLY A 98 11.74 12.14 9.34
C GLY A 98 11.46 12.00 7.85
N VAL A 99 10.24 12.31 7.41
CA VAL A 99 9.90 12.42 5.98
C VAL A 99 10.30 13.80 5.47
N GLU A 100 11.12 13.84 4.41
CA GLU A 100 11.51 15.09 3.73
C GLU A 100 10.29 15.72 3.03
N LEU A 101 9.74 16.77 3.63
CA LEU A 101 8.48 17.39 3.19
C LEU A 101 8.56 18.05 1.82
N ASP A 102 9.74 18.54 1.42
CA ASP A 102 9.97 19.15 0.10
C ASP A 102 9.73 18.18 -1.05
N ASN A 103 9.76 16.87 -0.77
CA ASN A 103 9.50 15.80 -1.72
C ASN A 103 8.08 15.23 -1.59
N VAL A 104 7.21 15.80 -0.75
CA VAL A 104 5.82 15.35 -0.59
C VAL A 104 4.88 16.29 -1.32
N VAL A 105 4.12 15.76 -2.27
CA VAL A 105 3.14 16.54 -3.05
C VAL A 105 1.75 15.96 -2.85
N VAL A 106 0.83 16.79 -2.35
CA VAL A 106 -0.58 16.44 -2.20
C VAL A 106 -1.36 17.02 -3.37
N ILE A 107 -2.14 16.18 -4.05
CA ILE A 107 -2.94 16.55 -5.19
C ILE A 107 -4.41 16.22 -4.90
N HIS A 108 -5.27 17.22 -5.10
CA HIS A 108 -6.73 17.06 -5.09
C HIS A 108 -7.26 17.24 -6.51
N THR A 109 -7.93 16.22 -7.03
CA THR A 109 -8.50 16.23 -8.39
C THR A 109 -9.97 16.59 -8.37
N SER A 110 -10.44 17.15 -9.48
CA SER A 110 -11.82 17.67 -9.58
C SER A 110 -12.84 16.56 -9.81
N ASP A 111 -12.47 15.55 -10.60
CA ASP A 111 -13.34 14.43 -10.95
C ASP A 111 -12.55 13.12 -11.18
N ALA A 112 -13.25 12.06 -11.58
CA ALA A 112 -12.67 10.73 -11.81
C ALA A 112 -11.76 10.66 -13.05
N ALA A 113 -12.03 11.45 -14.10
CA ALA A 113 -11.20 11.47 -15.30
C ALA A 113 -9.89 12.21 -15.03
N ASP A 114 -9.98 13.34 -14.33
CA ASP A 114 -8.83 14.10 -13.82
C ASP A 114 -7.97 13.25 -12.87
N PHE A 115 -8.61 12.51 -11.95
CA PHE A 115 -7.91 11.55 -11.08
C PHE A 115 -7.11 10.51 -11.88
N LEU A 116 -7.75 9.85 -12.85
CA LEU A 116 -7.10 8.82 -13.67
C LEU A 116 -5.94 9.39 -14.48
N TRP A 117 -6.16 10.55 -15.11
CA TRP A 117 -5.12 11.23 -15.89
C TRP A 117 -3.95 11.63 -15.00
N THR A 118 -4.21 12.25 -13.85
CA THR A 118 -3.18 12.69 -12.92
C THR A 118 -2.41 11.52 -12.35
N LEU A 119 -3.09 10.46 -11.90
CA LEU A 119 -2.45 9.26 -11.39
C LEU A 119 -1.58 8.60 -12.46
N GLU A 120 -2.05 8.48 -13.71
CA GLU A 120 -1.22 7.94 -14.79
C GLU A 120 0.04 8.79 -15.04
N ASN A 121 -0.07 10.12 -15.02
CA ASN A 121 1.08 11.00 -15.21
C ASN A 121 2.10 10.87 -14.06
N CYS A 122 1.64 10.84 -12.81
CA CYS A 122 2.49 10.55 -11.66
C CYS A 122 3.18 9.20 -11.82
N LEU A 123 2.46 8.17 -12.27
CA LEU A 123 3.01 6.82 -12.45
C LEU A 123 3.98 6.71 -13.62
N ARG A 124 3.92 7.56 -14.64
CA ARG A 124 4.89 7.56 -15.76
C ARG A 124 6.10 8.43 -15.51
N SER A 125 6.01 9.36 -14.55
CA SER A 125 7.07 10.32 -14.28
C SER A 125 8.29 9.64 -13.61
N PRO A 126 9.53 9.91 -14.10
CA PRO A 126 10.74 9.29 -13.57
C PRO A 126 11.15 9.81 -12.19
N VAL A 127 10.66 10.99 -11.77
CA VAL A 127 10.95 11.56 -10.43
C VAL A 127 10.13 10.89 -9.32
N THR A 128 9.09 10.14 -9.70
CA THR A 128 8.19 9.49 -8.76
C THR A 128 8.88 8.32 -8.05
N GLY A 129 8.92 8.39 -6.73
CA GLY A 129 9.32 7.27 -5.88
C GLY A 129 8.12 6.43 -5.46
N LEU A 130 7.13 7.10 -4.90
CA LEU A 130 5.95 6.49 -4.31
C LEU A 130 4.69 7.30 -4.68
N VAL A 131 3.62 6.59 -5.05
CA VAL A 131 2.30 7.18 -5.18
C VAL A 131 1.36 6.52 -4.18
N LEU A 132 0.74 7.33 -3.32
CA LEU A 132 -0.37 6.99 -2.45
C LEU A 132 -1.63 7.56 -3.04
N ALA A 133 -2.64 6.73 -3.29
CA ALA A 133 -3.86 7.18 -3.93
C ALA A 133 -5.08 6.55 -3.27
N TRP A 134 -6.11 7.36 -3.08
CA TRP A 134 -7.42 6.94 -2.58
C TRP A 134 -8.43 7.07 -3.71
N PRO A 135 -8.42 6.11 -4.67
CA PRO A 135 -9.44 6.10 -5.70
C PRO A 135 -10.80 5.86 -5.06
N GLY A 136 -11.83 6.55 -5.56
CA GLY A 136 -13.21 6.13 -5.34
C GLY A 136 -13.50 4.85 -6.14
N LYS A 137 -14.51 4.90 -7.01
CA LYS A 137 -14.79 3.77 -7.92
C LYS A 137 -13.73 3.69 -9.01
N LEU A 138 -13.13 2.52 -9.17
CA LEU A 138 -12.11 2.26 -10.18
C LEU A 138 -12.43 0.97 -10.94
N ALA A 139 -12.70 1.07 -12.25
CA ALA A 139 -13.03 -0.09 -13.06
C ALA A 139 -11.79 -0.94 -13.34
N SER A 140 -11.98 -2.25 -13.55
CA SER A 140 -10.86 -3.18 -13.77
C SER A 140 -9.97 -2.80 -14.97
N ARG A 141 -10.57 -2.23 -16.04
CA ARG A 141 -9.81 -1.70 -17.19
C ARG A 141 -8.87 -0.56 -16.81
N ASP A 142 -9.27 0.29 -15.87
CA ASP A 142 -8.49 1.44 -15.43
C ASP A 142 -7.36 0.96 -14.52
N VAL A 143 -7.61 -0.01 -13.62
CA VAL A 143 -6.55 -0.67 -12.85
C VAL A 143 -5.50 -1.29 -13.77
N ARG A 144 -5.91 -1.94 -14.86
CA ARG A 144 -4.97 -2.51 -15.84
C ARG A 144 -4.15 -1.42 -16.54
N ARG A 145 -4.77 -0.32 -16.94
CA ARG A 145 -4.07 0.84 -17.53
C ARG A 145 -3.05 1.42 -16.57
N LEU A 146 -3.43 1.60 -15.30
CA LEU A 146 -2.55 2.11 -14.24
C LEU A 146 -1.40 1.14 -13.91
N GLN A 147 -1.64 -0.18 -14.00
CA GLN A 147 -0.59 -1.19 -13.86
C GLN A 147 0.48 -1.02 -14.94
N LEU A 148 0.09 -0.83 -16.20
CA LEU A 148 1.03 -0.57 -17.29
C LEU A 148 1.77 0.77 -17.11
N ALA A 149 1.10 1.79 -16.57
CA ALA A 149 1.74 3.06 -16.26
C ALA A 149 2.80 2.92 -15.16
N SER A 150 2.49 2.19 -14.09
CA SER A 150 3.46 1.90 -13.02
C SER A 150 4.65 1.09 -13.55
N GLU A 151 4.41 0.08 -14.39
CA GLU A 151 5.46 -0.69 -15.06
C GLU A 151 6.42 0.22 -15.86
N ALA A 152 5.88 1.21 -16.58
CA ALA A 152 6.67 2.15 -17.37
C ALA A 152 7.50 3.14 -16.51
N GLY A 153 6.96 3.63 -15.39
CA GLY A 153 7.68 4.58 -14.53
C GLY A 153 8.55 3.95 -13.46
N HIS A 154 8.51 2.62 -13.28
CA HIS A 154 9.29 1.89 -12.29
C HIS A 154 9.20 2.52 -10.88
N ASN A 155 8.01 2.85 -10.41
CA ASN A 155 7.74 3.38 -9.06
C ASN A 155 6.92 2.38 -8.22
N VAL A 156 6.74 2.69 -6.94
CA VAL A 156 5.79 1.96 -6.10
C VAL A 156 4.48 2.74 -6.09
N CYS A 157 3.35 2.04 -6.27
CA CYS A 157 2.03 2.62 -6.17
C CYS A 157 1.18 1.84 -5.17
N VAL A 158 0.59 2.54 -4.21
CA VAL A 158 -0.33 2.00 -3.22
C VAL A 158 -1.69 2.65 -3.40
N LEU A 159 -2.68 1.83 -3.77
CA LEU A 159 -4.08 2.22 -3.87
C LEU A 159 -4.80 1.81 -2.58
N PHE A 160 -5.33 2.77 -1.84
CA PHE A 160 -6.20 2.52 -0.69
C PHE A 160 -7.65 2.45 -1.17
N ARG A 161 -8.28 1.28 -1.00
CA ARG A 161 -9.64 1.01 -1.48
C ARG A 161 -10.49 0.41 -0.36
N GLU A 162 -11.79 0.50 -0.52
CA GLU A 162 -12.74 -0.15 0.39
C GLU A 162 -12.58 -1.68 0.36
N ARG A 163 -12.67 -2.28 1.54
CA ARG A 163 -12.49 -3.73 1.77
C ARG A 163 -13.38 -4.61 0.91
N HIS A 164 -14.61 -4.19 0.59
CA HIS A 164 -15.55 -4.97 -0.22
C HIS A 164 -15.00 -5.34 -1.61
N HIS A 165 -13.96 -4.64 -2.09
CA HIS A 165 -13.27 -5.00 -3.33
C HIS A 165 -12.41 -6.28 -3.20
N ALA A 166 -12.17 -6.80 -1.99
CA ALA A 166 -11.36 -8.00 -1.74
C ALA A 166 -11.85 -9.22 -2.54
N GLU A 167 -13.17 -9.35 -2.71
CA GLU A 167 -13.81 -10.45 -3.43
C GLU A 167 -13.72 -10.29 -4.96
N GLN A 168 -13.39 -9.10 -5.45
CA GLN A 168 -13.30 -8.81 -6.88
C GLN A 168 -11.91 -9.14 -7.42
N ASN A 169 -11.85 -9.66 -8.65
CA ASN A 169 -10.58 -9.85 -9.34
C ASN A 169 -9.97 -8.49 -9.73
N SER A 170 -8.72 -8.26 -9.31
CA SER A 170 -7.97 -7.04 -9.64
C SER A 170 -6.69 -7.36 -10.43
N PRO A 171 -6.35 -6.56 -11.47
CA PRO A 171 -5.06 -6.63 -12.15
C PRO A 171 -3.83 -6.31 -11.28
N ALA A 172 -4.00 -5.67 -10.12
CA ALA A 172 -2.90 -5.28 -9.23
C ALA A 172 -1.98 -6.45 -8.87
N ALA A 173 -0.67 -6.22 -8.78
CA ALA A 173 0.30 -7.29 -8.51
C ALA A 173 0.29 -7.76 -7.05
N LEU A 174 0.00 -6.84 -6.12
CA LEU A 174 -0.11 -7.11 -4.69
C LEU A 174 -1.48 -6.64 -4.18
N ARG A 175 -2.13 -7.44 -3.34
CA ARG A 175 -3.37 -7.07 -2.66
C ARG A 175 -3.29 -7.48 -1.20
N LEU A 176 -3.45 -6.50 -0.32
CA LEU A 176 -3.40 -6.64 1.12
C LEU A 176 -4.76 -6.23 1.68
N GLU A 177 -5.35 -7.10 2.49
CA GLU A 177 -6.46 -6.73 3.36
C GLU A 177 -5.89 -6.31 4.72
N LEU A 178 -6.25 -5.10 5.15
CA LEU A 178 -5.77 -4.47 6.37
C LEU A 178 -6.92 -4.40 7.39
N MET A 179 -6.66 -4.86 8.60
CA MET A 179 -7.61 -4.83 9.70
C MET A 179 -6.92 -4.32 10.97
N PRO A 180 -7.60 -3.56 11.84
CA PRO A 180 -7.05 -3.26 13.15
C PRO A 180 -6.88 -4.56 13.95
N ALA A 181 -5.82 -4.63 14.74
CA ALA A 181 -5.58 -5.68 15.72
C ALA A 181 -5.51 -5.07 17.13
N ASP A 182 -5.45 -5.94 18.14
CA ASP A 182 -5.30 -5.52 19.53
C ASP A 182 -4.00 -4.73 19.75
N GLN A 183 -3.96 -3.93 20.82
CA GLN A 183 -2.76 -3.17 21.23
C GLN A 183 -2.16 -2.29 20.12
N GLN A 184 -3.01 -1.61 19.36
CA GLN A 184 -2.61 -0.77 18.22
C GLN A 184 -1.90 -1.54 17.09
N GLY A 185 -2.10 -2.85 16.99
CA GLY A 185 -1.56 -3.64 15.90
C GLY A 185 -2.30 -3.45 14.57
N LEU A 186 -1.65 -3.82 13.48
CA LEU A 186 -2.23 -3.92 12.14
C LEU A 186 -2.16 -5.38 11.69
N ARG A 187 -3.31 -6.02 11.51
CA ARG A 187 -3.42 -7.35 10.92
C ARG A 187 -3.46 -7.22 9.40
N ILE A 188 -2.61 -7.99 8.73
CA ILE A 188 -2.47 -7.98 7.27
C ILE A 188 -2.72 -9.39 6.74
N ASN A 189 -3.67 -9.49 5.81
CA ASN A 189 -3.98 -10.71 5.07
C ASN A 189 -3.61 -10.52 3.60
N ILE A 190 -2.69 -11.35 3.08
CA ILE A 190 -2.20 -11.24 1.71
C ILE A 190 -3.16 -12.01 0.79
N LEU A 191 -4.03 -11.26 0.13
CA LEU A 191 -5.04 -11.82 -0.78
C LEU A 191 -4.45 -12.20 -2.13
N LYS A 192 -3.43 -11.47 -2.58
CA LYS A 192 -2.77 -11.71 -3.87
C LYS A 192 -1.34 -11.23 -3.81
N ARG A 193 -0.43 -12.03 -4.36
CA ARG A 193 0.94 -11.63 -4.69
C ARG A 193 1.31 -12.29 -6.01
N ARG A 194 1.69 -11.48 -7.01
CA ARG A 194 2.05 -11.96 -8.34
C ARG A 194 3.17 -12.99 -8.25
N GLY A 195 2.93 -14.19 -8.77
CA GLY A 195 3.91 -15.28 -8.77
C GLY A 195 4.01 -16.08 -7.47
N SER A 196 3.10 -15.89 -6.50
CA SER A 196 3.02 -16.73 -5.30
C SER A 196 1.60 -17.19 -5.01
N TRP A 197 1.49 -18.14 -4.08
CA TRP A 197 0.22 -18.55 -3.51
C TRP A 197 -0.29 -17.49 -2.53
N PRO A 198 -1.61 -17.20 -2.50
CA PRO A 198 -2.22 -16.30 -1.52
C PRO A 198 -2.42 -16.98 -0.16
N GLY A 199 -2.86 -16.20 0.84
CA GLY A 199 -3.32 -16.72 2.13
C GLY A 199 -2.33 -16.55 3.28
N GLN A 200 -1.17 -15.94 3.06
CA GLN A 200 -0.26 -15.55 4.13
C GLN A 200 -0.87 -14.45 4.98
N ARG A 201 -0.64 -14.51 6.30
CA ARG A 201 -1.12 -13.53 7.27
C ARG A 201 0.00 -13.15 8.20
N CYS A 202 0.05 -11.89 8.58
CA CYS A 202 0.90 -11.42 9.66
C CYS A 202 0.19 -10.33 10.46
N THR A 203 0.65 -10.14 11.69
CA THR A 203 0.24 -9.00 12.51
C THR A 203 1.49 -8.19 12.80
N LEU A 204 1.40 -6.90 12.57
CA LEU A 204 2.47 -5.96 12.84
C LEU A 204 2.09 -5.16 14.08
N ALA A 205 2.98 -5.09 15.05
CA ALA A 205 2.87 -4.09 16.09
C ALA A 205 3.18 -2.73 15.46
N MET A 206 2.19 -1.84 15.37
CA MET A 206 2.49 -0.47 14.99
C MET A 206 3.10 0.18 16.24
N ALA A 207 4.37 0.56 16.19
CA ALA A 207 5.02 1.24 17.30
C ALA A 207 4.21 2.48 17.72
N HIS A 208 4.29 2.84 19.01
CA HIS A 208 3.45 3.83 19.68
C HIS A 208 3.14 5.03 18.77
N ARG A 209 1.84 5.23 18.49
CA ARG A 209 1.31 6.29 17.60
C ARG A 209 1.71 7.67 18.11
N ALA A 210 2.90 8.13 17.71
CA ALA A 210 3.60 9.20 18.39
C ALA A 210 3.83 8.89 19.88
N ASP A 211 4.89 9.40 20.49
CA ASP A 211 4.97 9.49 21.96
C ASP A 211 3.95 10.50 22.54
N ILE A 212 2.80 10.68 21.86
CA ILE A 212 1.58 11.18 22.47
C ILE A 212 1.11 10.04 23.34
N GLY A 213 1.64 9.96 24.56
CA GLY A 213 0.95 9.25 25.62
C GLY A 213 -0.49 9.73 25.55
N VAL A 214 -1.44 8.82 25.35
CA VAL A 214 -2.84 9.11 25.62
C VAL A 214 -2.89 9.27 27.14
N GLN A 215 -2.49 10.43 27.63
CA GLN A 215 -3.02 10.91 28.89
C GLN A 215 -4.49 11.10 28.58
N GLU A 216 -5.32 10.16 29.05
CA GLU A 216 -6.70 10.51 29.39
C GLU A 216 -6.59 11.85 30.10
N SER A 217 -6.98 12.94 29.44
CA SER A 217 -6.93 14.24 30.07
C SER A 217 -7.84 14.12 31.28
N PRO A 218 -7.31 14.13 32.53
CA PRO A 218 -8.14 13.90 33.71
C PRO A 218 -9.03 15.11 34.01
N ARG A 219 -9.07 16.08 33.09
CA ARG A 219 -9.82 17.31 33.17
C ARG A 219 -10.60 17.49 31.89
N VAL A 220 -11.76 16.84 31.83
CA VAL A 220 -12.90 17.46 31.15
C VAL A 220 -13.06 18.83 31.80
N VAL A 221 -12.68 19.89 31.09
CA VAL A 221 -13.00 21.25 31.54
C VAL A 221 -14.51 21.38 31.41
N SER A 222 -15.22 21.25 32.53
CA SER A 222 -16.63 21.62 32.61
C SER A 222 -16.74 23.13 32.39
N GLY A 223 -17.04 23.53 31.17
CA GLY A 223 -17.38 24.92 30.86
C GLY A 223 -18.69 25.33 31.59
N PRO A 224 -18.98 26.63 31.69
CA PRO A 224 -20.10 27.18 32.45
C PRO A 224 -21.45 27.03 31.70
N TRP A 225 -21.66 25.91 31.03
CA TRP A 225 -22.87 25.65 30.29
C TRP A 225 -23.93 25.12 31.26
N PRO A 226 -25.13 25.71 31.32
CA PRO A 226 -26.20 25.18 32.16
C PRO A 226 -26.56 23.76 31.68
N GLY A 227 -26.36 22.77 32.56
CA GLY A 227 -26.68 21.38 32.26
C GLY A 227 -28.18 21.25 32.01
N THR A 228 -28.55 20.87 30.78
CA THR A 228 -29.93 20.55 30.44
C THR A 228 -30.28 19.23 31.13
N SER A 229 -30.92 19.31 32.29
CA SER A 229 -31.55 18.16 32.94
C SER A 229 -32.70 17.67 32.07
N ARG A 230 -32.59 16.44 31.56
CA ARG A 230 -33.72 15.61 31.11
C ARG A 230 -33.84 14.41 32.05
#